data_AF-A0A930Z9W0-F1
#
_entry.id   AF-A0A930Z9W0-F1
#
_cell.length_a   1.000
_cell.length_b   1.000
_cell.length_c   1.000
_cell.angle_alpha   90.00
_cell.angle_beta   90.00
_cell.angle_gamma   90.00
#
_symmetry.space_group_name_H-M   'P 1'
#
loop_
_entity.id
_entity.type
_entity.pdbx_description
1 polymer ?
#
loop_
_entity_poly.entity_id
_entity_poly.type
_entity_poly.pdbx_seq_one_letter_code
_entity_poly.pdbx_strand_id
1 'polypeptide(L)'
;MIVQISRWRTIGIRLPADPRLMQVLGLGTILAFGVWWRDFDLSAGQVILTFAAALCAESVSDRIAARPSNYRSALITSLSLTLLLRADSAWVHPVAAAVAIGSKSIFRFRRKHLFNPSCFGLIFALVAMPHVWLSPGQWGHSVALAGWIAVAGTMVVSRAARQDSSLTFVGSYGALLFGRVLWLGQRPAVMTHHLLNGSVLIFAFFMISDPRTSPDSRAGRVVHAAAVAMLAAVLEFHFYQTNPLMWALFLSAPGVMVFDAIFPFAQFNWRVKGERHEVGINPDDEHDRARDRNLARSANQRDRVLRLLRRES
;
A
#
# COMPACT_ATOMS: atom_id res chain seq x y z
N MET A 1 -20.71 11.24 1.08
CA MET A 1 -19.23 11.34 1.08
C MET A 1 -18.75 11.94 -0.25
N ILE A 2 -19.12 13.19 -0.55
CA ILE A 2 -18.80 13.92 -1.80
C ILE A 2 -17.88 15.13 -1.54
N VAL A 3 -17.59 15.42 -0.27
CA VAL A 3 -16.97 16.68 0.18
C VAL A 3 -15.46 16.76 -0.13
N GLN A 4 -14.76 15.64 -0.36
CA GLN A 4 -13.30 15.68 -0.54
C GLN A 4 -12.81 15.95 -1.96
N ILE A 5 -13.64 15.70 -2.99
CA ILE A 5 -13.25 15.94 -4.40
C ILE A 5 -13.34 17.44 -4.75
N SER A 6 -14.23 18.20 -4.11
CA SER A 6 -14.45 19.61 -4.44
C SER A 6 -13.31 20.54 -4.02
N ARG A 7 -12.56 20.21 -2.96
CA ARG A 7 -11.58 21.12 -2.33
C ARG A 7 -10.30 21.35 -3.15
N TRP A 8 -9.94 20.43 -4.04
CA TRP A 8 -8.74 20.54 -4.88
C TRP A 8 -8.97 21.29 -6.19
N ARG A 9 -10.23 21.43 -6.61
CA ARG A 9 -10.61 22.22 -7.79
C ARG A 9 -10.39 23.72 -7.58
N THR A 10 -10.40 24.17 -6.33
CA THR A 10 -10.18 25.56 -5.92
C THR A 10 -8.72 26.06 -6.08
N ILE A 11 -7.75 25.16 -6.31
CA ILE A 11 -6.31 25.51 -6.39
C ILE A 11 -5.76 25.42 -7.82
N GLY A 12 -6.60 25.17 -8.84
CA GLY A 12 -6.16 25.13 -10.25
C GLY A 12 -5.26 23.94 -10.65
N ILE A 13 -4.82 23.11 -9.69
CA ILE A 13 -3.98 21.92 -9.95
C ILE A 13 -4.84 20.78 -10.52
N ARG A 14 -4.67 20.47 -11.80
CA ARG A 14 -5.26 19.27 -12.45
C ARG A 14 -4.43 18.03 -12.14
N LEU A 15 -4.70 17.42 -10.99
CA LEU A 15 -4.08 16.14 -10.62
C LEU A 15 -4.58 14.97 -11.51
N PRO A 16 -3.73 13.97 -11.83
CA PRO A 16 -4.07 12.84 -12.71
C PRO A 16 -5.32 12.07 -12.29
N ALA A 17 -6.06 11.54 -13.27
CA ALA A 17 -7.27 10.75 -13.05
C ALA A 17 -7.00 9.38 -12.42
N ASP A 18 -5.90 8.70 -12.82
CA ASP A 18 -5.45 7.42 -12.24
C ASP A 18 -4.52 7.68 -11.04
N PRO A 19 -4.91 7.34 -9.79
CA PRO A 19 -4.09 7.58 -8.61
C PRO A 19 -2.75 6.86 -8.62
N ARG A 20 -2.59 5.81 -9.44
CA ARG A 20 -1.30 5.10 -9.60
C ARG A 20 -0.23 5.98 -10.21
N LEU A 21 -0.58 6.95 -11.06
CA LEU A 21 0.39 7.91 -11.59
C LEU A 21 0.92 8.83 -10.48
N MET A 22 0.07 9.19 -9.51
CA MET A 22 0.51 9.95 -8.34
C MET A 22 1.41 9.11 -7.43
N GLN A 23 1.16 7.79 -7.33
CA GLN A 23 2.08 6.88 -6.62
C GLN A 23 3.44 6.80 -7.31
N VAL A 24 3.47 6.64 -8.63
CA VAL A 24 4.72 6.61 -9.41
C VAL A 24 5.48 7.93 -9.24
N LEU A 25 4.80 9.07 -9.35
CA LEU A 25 5.42 10.37 -9.13
C LEU A 25 5.94 10.53 -7.70
N GLY A 26 5.13 10.22 -6.69
CA GLY A 26 5.52 10.33 -5.28
C GLY A 26 6.72 9.44 -4.94
N LEU A 27 6.65 8.15 -5.25
CA LEU A 27 7.75 7.21 -5.02
C LEU A 27 8.98 7.54 -5.87
N GLY A 28 8.78 7.99 -7.11
CA GLY A 28 9.87 8.43 -8.00
C GLY A 28 10.60 9.64 -7.45
N THR A 29 9.89 10.65 -6.96
CA THR A 29 10.52 11.82 -6.34
C THR A 29 11.20 11.45 -5.01
N ILE A 30 10.62 10.53 -4.20
CA ILE A 30 11.28 10.02 -2.99
C ILE A 30 12.58 9.31 -3.36
N LEU A 31 12.58 8.49 -4.41
CA LEU A 31 13.76 7.75 -4.86
C LEU A 31 14.83 8.70 -5.36
N ALA A 32 14.46 9.66 -6.20
CA ALA A 32 15.34 10.69 -6.73
C ALA A 32 16.01 11.49 -5.61
N PHE A 33 15.23 11.92 -4.61
CA PHE A 33 15.77 12.58 -3.42
C PHE A 33 16.72 11.68 -2.63
N GLY A 34 16.37 10.40 -2.44
CA GLY A 34 17.24 9.43 -1.76
C GLY A 34 18.58 9.23 -2.45
N VAL A 35 18.57 9.09 -3.78
CA VAL A 35 19.79 8.89 -4.57
C VAL A 35 20.65 10.16 -4.60
N TRP A 36 20.07 11.35 -4.81
CA TRP A 36 20.84 12.58 -4.99
C TRP A 36 21.23 13.31 -3.70
N TRP A 37 20.49 13.12 -2.61
CA TRP A 37 20.68 13.89 -1.38
C TRP A 37 21.03 13.04 -0.16
N ARG A 38 20.76 11.73 -0.22
CA ARG A 38 20.97 10.80 0.90
C ARG A 38 21.97 9.70 0.56
N ASP A 39 22.65 9.83 -0.58
CA ASP A 39 23.70 8.93 -1.07
C ASP A 39 23.29 7.46 -0.90
N PHE A 40 22.09 7.13 -1.39
CA PHE A 40 21.61 5.74 -1.35
C PHE A 40 22.64 4.83 -2.02
N ASP A 41 23.11 3.85 -1.26
CA ASP A 41 24.03 2.82 -1.74
C ASP A 41 23.30 1.88 -2.71
N LEU A 42 23.17 2.35 -3.95
CA LEU A 42 22.32 1.78 -4.97
C LEU A 42 22.88 2.16 -6.34
N SER A 43 23.38 1.17 -7.06
CA SER A 43 23.92 1.38 -8.40
C SER A 43 22.82 1.62 -9.44
N ALA A 44 23.11 2.43 -10.47
CA ALA A 44 22.19 2.61 -11.60
C ALA A 44 21.84 1.28 -12.29
N GLY A 45 22.81 0.34 -12.34
CA GLY A 45 22.60 -1.00 -12.86
C GLY A 45 21.54 -1.78 -12.08
N GLN A 46 21.59 -1.78 -10.74
CA GLN A 46 20.56 -2.38 -9.89
C GLN A 46 19.18 -1.78 -10.18
N VAL A 47 19.08 -0.45 -10.29
CA VAL A 47 17.79 0.22 -10.59
C VAL A 47 17.25 -0.23 -11.94
N ILE A 48 18.05 -0.14 -13.01
CA ILE A 48 17.63 -0.48 -14.37
C ILE A 48 17.20 -1.95 -14.45
N LEU A 49 18.01 -2.87 -13.89
CA LEU A 49 17.71 -4.29 -13.88
C LEU A 49 16.42 -4.60 -13.09
N THR A 50 16.19 -3.93 -11.96
CA THR A 50 14.96 -4.09 -11.16
C THR A 50 13.72 -3.71 -11.97
N PHE A 51 13.75 -2.57 -12.66
CA PHE A 51 12.64 -2.11 -13.49
C PHE A 51 12.43 -3.02 -14.70
N ALA A 52 13.51 -3.41 -15.38
CA ALA A 52 13.45 -4.32 -16.51
C ALA A 52 12.84 -5.67 -16.09
N ALA A 53 13.31 -6.26 -14.98
CA ALA A 53 12.78 -7.51 -14.46
C ALA A 53 11.30 -7.40 -14.07
N ALA A 54 10.89 -6.33 -13.38
CA ALA A 54 9.49 -6.10 -13.01
C ALA A 54 8.58 -5.97 -14.23
N LEU A 55 8.98 -5.17 -15.23
CA LEU A 55 8.21 -4.95 -16.45
C LEU A 55 8.13 -6.21 -17.32
N CYS A 56 9.23 -6.96 -17.43
CA CYS A 56 9.25 -8.25 -18.11
C CYS A 56 8.35 -9.26 -17.41
N ALA A 57 8.48 -9.42 -16.09
CA ALA A 57 7.64 -10.33 -15.31
C ALA A 57 6.15 -9.97 -15.40
N GLU A 58 5.81 -8.67 -15.41
CA GLU A 58 4.43 -8.19 -15.59
C GLU A 58 3.92 -8.55 -16.98
N SER A 59 4.71 -8.28 -18.01
CA SER A 59 4.35 -8.55 -19.40
C SER A 59 4.13 -10.04 -19.64
N VAL A 60 4.99 -10.90 -19.09
CA VAL A 60 4.84 -12.36 -19.13
C VAL A 60 3.58 -12.80 -18.38
N SER A 61 3.39 -12.30 -17.15
CA SER A 61 2.23 -12.63 -16.33
C SER A 61 0.90 -12.18 -16.95
N ASP A 62 0.89 -11.03 -17.63
CA ASP A 62 -0.29 -10.50 -18.32
C ASP A 62 -0.60 -11.33 -19.56
N ARG A 63 0.41 -11.73 -20.34
CA ARG A 63 0.26 -12.63 -21.50
C ARG A 63 -0.29 -14.00 -21.10
N ILE A 64 0.31 -14.64 -20.09
CA ILE A 64 -0.12 -15.97 -19.60
C ILE A 64 -1.59 -15.94 -19.16
N ALA A 65 -2.01 -14.85 -18.50
CA ALA A 65 -3.36 -14.71 -17.98
C ALA A 65 -4.33 -14.00 -18.95
N ALA A 66 -3.93 -13.72 -20.19
CA ALA A 66 -4.70 -12.96 -21.19
C ALA A 66 -5.27 -11.62 -20.66
N ARG A 67 -4.49 -10.90 -19.86
CA ARG A 67 -4.84 -9.61 -19.25
C ARG A 67 -4.25 -8.43 -20.02
N PRO A 68 -4.89 -7.25 -20.00
CA PRO A 68 -4.29 -6.03 -20.55
C PRO A 68 -3.04 -5.64 -19.75
N SER A 69 -2.05 -5.04 -20.42
CA SER A 69 -0.81 -4.60 -19.79
C SER A 69 -1.05 -3.69 -18.59
N ASN A 70 -0.48 -4.05 -17.44
CA ASN A 70 -0.58 -3.29 -16.19
C ASN A 70 0.77 -2.72 -15.73
N TYR A 71 1.54 -2.17 -16.68
CA TYR A 71 2.88 -1.59 -16.46
C TYR A 71 2.94 -0.60 -15.28
N ARG A 72 1.87 0.15 -14.99
CA ARG A 72 1.83 1.09 -13.84
C ARG A 72 2.02 0.37 -12.51
N SER A 73 1.43 -0.81 -12.34
CA SER A 73 1.60 -1.61 -11.13
C SER A 73 3.02 -2.15 -11.01
N ALA A 74 3.65 -2.54 -12.13
CA ALA A 74 5.05 -2.94 -12.16
C ALA A 74 5.98 -1.79 -11.76
N LEU A 75 5.75 -0.58 -12.28
CA LEU A 75 6.53 0.62 -11.91
C LEU A 75 6.44 0.96 -10.42
N ILE A 76 5.25 0.89 -9.82
CA ILE A 76 5.08 1.13 -8.37
C ILE A 76 5.84 0.08 -7.56
N THR A 77 5.78 -1.18 -8.00
CA THR A 77 6.44 -2.31 -7.33
C THR A 77 7.95 -2.16 -7.41
N SER A 78 8.51 -1.87 -8.60
CA SER A 78 9.95 -1.67 -8.79
C SER A 78 10.44 -0.46 -7.99
N LEU A 79 9.72 0.66 -8.02
CA LEU A 79 10.04 1.84 -7.20
C LEU A 79 10.11 1.49 -5.70
N SER A 80 9.11 0.76 -5.19
CA SER A 80 9.07 0.35 -3.79
C SER A 80 10.25 -0.54 -3.40
N LEU A 81 10.61 -1.51 -4.24
CA LEU A 81 11.76 -2.38 -4.01
C LEU A 81 13.07 -1.60 -4.05
N THR A 82 13.27 -0.74 -5.05
CA THR A 82 14.46 0.11 -5.18
C THR A 82 14.61 1.05 -3.98
N LEU A 83 13.52 1.58 -3.44
CA LEU A 83 13.53 2.44 -2.26
C LEU A 83 14.01 1.70 -1.00
N LEU A 84 13.53 0.47 -0.79
CA LEU A 84 13.63 -0.21 0.50
C LEU A 84 14.71 -1.29 0.58
N LEU A 85 14.97 -2.00 -0.52
CA LEU A 85 15.86 -3.16 -0.57
C LEU A 85 17.31 -2.75 -0.82
N ARG A 86 18.25 -3.30 -0.05
CA ARG A 86 19.69 -3.16 -0.28
C ARG A 86 20.34 -4.54 -0.36
N ALA A 87 21.35 -4.63 -1.20
CA ALA A 87 22.14 -5.83 -1.41
C ALA A 87 23.47 -5.47 -2.08
N ASP A 88 24.51 -6.21 -1.76
CA ASP A 88 25.87 -6.04 -2.31
C ASP A 88 25.99 -6.50 -3.77
N SER A 89 24.94 -7.13 -4.32
CA SER A 89 24.96 -7.74 -5.65
C SER A 89 23.90 -7.16 -6.58
N ALA A 90 24.21 -7.14 -7.88
CA ALA A 90 23.33 -6.57 -8.89
C ALA A 90 22.08 -7.42 -9.20
N TRP A 91 22.09 -8.69 -8.84
CA TRP A 91 21.07 -9.67 -9.23
C TRP A 91 19.94 -9.86 -8.20
N VAL A 92 20.15 -9.45 -6.94
CA VAL A 92 19.14 -9.61 -5.89
C VAL A 92 17.87 -8.80 -6.19
N HIS A 93 18.01 -7.49 -6.50
CA HIS A 93 16.86 -6.64 -6.78
C HIS A 93 16.00 -7.12 -7.97
N PRO A 94 16.56 -7.48 -9.14
CA PRO A 94 15.75 -8.00 -10.24
C PRO A 94 15.05 -9.32 -9.91
N VAL A 95 15.68 -10.22 -9.14
CA VAL A 95 15.02 -11.46 -8.69
C VAL A 95 13.88 -11.14 -7.72
N ALA A 96 14.11 -10.28 -6.74
CA ALA A 96 13.07 -9.83 -5.80
C ALA A 96 11.89 -9.17 -6.54
N ALA A 97 12.17 -8.40 -7.60
CA ALA A 97 11.15 -7.80 -8.46
C ALA A 97 10.35 -8.84 -9.25
N ALA A 98 11.02 -9.83 -9.85
CA ALA A 98 10.33 -10.91 -10.54
C ALA A 98 9.43 -11.71 -9.59
N VAL A 99 9.91 -12.02 -8.38
CA VAL A 99 9.13 -12.72 -7.34
C VAL A 99 7.97 -11.88 -6.83
N ALA A 100 8.17 -10.58 -6.60
CA ALA A 100 7.11 -9.65 -6.23
C ALA A 100 5.97 -9.66 -7.26
N ILE A 101 6.30 -9.53 -8.55
CA ILE A 101 5.33 -9.55 -9.64
C ILE A 101 4.69 -10.93 -9.82
N GLY A 102 5.46 -12.00 -9.67
CA GLY A 102 4.94 -13.36 -9.66
C GLY A 102 3.90 -13.57 -8.56
N SER A 103 4.20 -13.11 -7.34
CA SER A 103 3.32 -13.28 -6.17
C SER A 103 1.91 -12.72 -6.40
N LYS A 104 1.80 -11.56 -7.05
CA LYS A 104 0.51 -10.90 -7.29
C LYS A 104 -0.30 -11.55 -8.42
N SER A 105 0.37 -12.30 -9.28
CA SER A 105 -0.25 -13.07 -10.38
C SER A 105 -0.66 -14.47 -9.92
N ILE A 106 0.14 -15.12 -9.08
CA ILE A 106 -0.10 -16.47 -8.57
C ILE A 106 -1.06 -16.46 -7.38
N PHE A 107 -0.76 -15.68 -6.33
CA PHE A 107 -1.53 -15.67 -5.10
C PHE A 107 -2.65 -14.63 -5.17
N ARG A 108 -3.75 -15.03 -5.82
CA ARG A 108 -4.95 -14.20 -5.98
C ARG A 108 -6.16 -14.88 -5.39
N PHE A 109 -6.98 -14.09 -4.71
CA PHE A 109 -8.27 -14.53 -4.20
C PHE A 109 -9.31 -13.45 -4.46
N ARG A 110 -10.46 -13.82 -5.07
CA ARG A 110 -11.54 -12.89 -5.45
C ARG A 110 -11.01 -11.61 -6.14
N ARG A 111 -10.13 -11.76 -7.14
CA ARG A 111 -9.49 -10.67 -7.92
C ARG A 111 -8.57 -9.71 -7.14
N LYS A 112 -8.32 -9.97 -5.86
CA LYS A 112 -7.32 -9.27 -5.04
C LYS A 112 -6.02 -10.05 -4.99
N HIS A 113 -4.93 -9.33 -4.72
CA HIS A 113 -3.66 -9.96 -4.41
C HIS A 113 -3.69 -10.36 -2.94
N LEU A 114 -3.30 -11.58 -2.62
CA LEU A 114 -3.23 -12.01 -1.23
C LEU A 114 -2.17 -11.17 -0.50
N PHE A 115 -0.97 -11.08 -1.06
CA PHE A 115 0.13 -10.31 -0.49
C PHE A 115 0.35 -9.00 -1.23
N ASN A 116 0.80 -7.98 -0.51
CA ASN A 116 1.36 -6.79 -1.13
C ASN A 116 2.60 -7.21 -1.96
N PRO A 117 2.64 -6.95 -3.29
CA PRO A 117 3.68 -7.49 -4.16
C PRO A 117 5.09 -7.07 -3.73
N SER A 118 5.28 -5.78 -3.45
CA SER A 118 6.54 -5.23 -2.98
C SER A 118 6.94 -5.87 -1.65
N CYS A 119 6.01 -5.95 -0.70
CA CYS A 119 6.25 -6.56 0.61
C CYS A 119 6.68 -8.03 0.48
N PHE A 120 6.00 -8.80 -0.38
CA PHE A 120 6.35 -10.20 -0.65
C PHE A 120 7.77 -10.31 -1.21
N GLY A 121 8.13 -9.47 -2.19
CA GLY A 121 9.48 -9.42 -2.75
C GLY A 121 10.55 -9.08 -1.70
N LEU A 122 10.28 -8.13 -0.81
CA LEU A 122 11.20 -7.77 0.29
C LEU A 122 11.39 -8.93 1.27
N ILE A 123 10.30 -9.57 1.72
CA ILE A 123 10.38 -10.71 2.65
C ILE A 123 11.08 -11.89 2.00
N PHE A 124 10.77 -12.20 0.73
CA PHE A 124 11.48 -13.23 -0.01
C PHE A 124 12.98 -12.94 -0.07
N ALA A 125 13.37 -11.71 -0.44
CA ALA A 125 14.77 -11.33 -0.50
C ALA A 125 15.48 -11.48 0.86
N LEU A 126 14.84 -11.03 1.94
CA LEU A 126 15.40 -11.15 3.29
C LEU A 126 15.59 -12.59 3.78
N VAL A 127 14.69 -13.50 3.38
CA VAL A 127 14.70 -14.89 3.87
C VAL A 127 15.53 -15.81 2.98
N ALA A 128 15.46 -15.60 1.66
CA ALA A 128 15.96 -16.57 0.68
C ALA A 128 17.21 -16.09 -0.07
N MET A 129 17.66 -14.85 0.13
CA MET A 129 18.78 -14.29 -0.62
C MET A 129 19.93 -13.85 0.30
N PRO A 130 21.19 -14.00 -0.15
CA PRO A 130 22.35 -13.67 0.66
C PRO A 130 22.63 -12.16 0.65
N HIS A 131 23.22 -11.66 1.75
CA HIS A 131 23.69 -10.27 1.86
C HIS A 131 22.60 -9.23 1.54
N VAL A 132 21.40 -9.44 2.09
CA VAL A 132 20.24 -8.57 1.91
C VAL A 132 19.86 -7.91 3.22
N TRP A 133 19.58 -6.62 3.17
CA TRP A 133 18.97 -5.90 4.28
C TRP A 133 17.95 -4.90 3.75
N LEU A 134 17.03 -4.51 4.64
CA LEU A 134 16.29 -3.27 4.42
C LEU A 134 17.06 -2.16 5.11
N SER A 135 16.92 -0.95 4.58
CA SER A 135 17.63 0.20 5.10
C SER A 135 16.65 1.19 5.75
N PRO A 136 16.24 0.98 7.02
CA PRO A 136 15.39 1.93 7.72
C PRO A 136 16.09 3.25 8.05
N GLY A 137 17.41 3.23 8.27
CA GLY A 137 18.19 4.38 8.74
C GLY A 137 18.56 5.40 7.67
N GLN A 138 18.61 5.02 6.38
CA GLN A 138 18.99 5.93 5.28
C GLN A 138 18.06 7.14 5.15
N TRP A 139 16.81 6.99 5.58
CA TRP A 139 15.82 8.06 5.55
C TRP A 139 16.12 9.18 6.54
N GLY A 140 16.87 8.90 7.61
CA GLY A 140 17.07 9.85 8.70
C GLY A 140 15.78 10.19 9.43
N HIS A 141 15.83 11.22 10.28
CA HIS A 141 14.72 11.70 11.10
C HIS A 141 14.39 13.18 10.84
N SER A 142 14.69 13.68 9.64
CA SER A 142 14.47 15.11 9.36
C SER A 142 12.97 15.40 9.25
N VAL A 143 12.52 16.40 10.02
CA VAL A 143 11.12 16.85 10.01
C VAL A 143 10.69 17.29 8.61
N ALA A 144 11.61 17.90 7.85
CA ALA A 144 11.35 18.33 6.47
C ALA A 144 11.06 17.15 5.53
N LEU A 145 11.88 16.09 5.57
CA LEU A 145 11.64 14.89 4.74
C LEU A 145 10.38 14.16 5.18
N ALA A 146 10.20 13.99 6.48
CA ALA A 146 9.01 13.36 7.04
C ALA A 146 7.73 14.13 6.67
N GLY A 147 7.76 15.46 6.77
CA GLY A 147 6.67 16.33 6.34
C GLY A 147 6.39 16.22 4.85
N TRP A 148 7.43 16.19 4.02
CA TRP A 148 7.28 16.04 2.57
C TRP A 148 6.71 14.66 2.18
N ILE A 149 7.19 13.56 2.77
CA ILE A 149 6.63 12.21 2.55
C ILE A 149 5.18 12.15 3.04
N ALA A 150 4.85 12.78 4.18
CA ALA A 150 3.50 12.83 4.69
C ALA A 150 2.56 13.63 3.77
N VAL A 151 3.00 14.76 3.22
CA VAL A 151 2.21 15.54 2.25
C VAL A 151 2.02 14.76 0.95
N ALA A 152 3.09 14.23 0.37
CA ALA A 152 3.01 13.42 -0.85
C ALA A 152 2.13 12.18 -0.65
N GLY A 153 2.34 11.46 0.45
CA GLY A 153 1.58 10.27 0.84
C GLY A 153 0.11 10.57 1.09
N THR A 154 -0.22 11.64 1.82
CA THR A 154 -1.62 12.04 2.04
C THR A 154 -2.31 12.44 0.74
N MET A 155 -1.64 13.13 -0.18
CA MET A 155 -2.20 13.44 -1.50
C MET A 155 -2.52 12.17 -2.31
N VAL A 156 -1.60 11.20 -2.30
CA VAL A 156 -1.75 9.91 -2.97
C VAL A 156 -2.90 9.09 -2.38
N VAL A 157 -2.94 8.96 -1.05
CA VAL A 157 -3.91 8.12 -0.36
C VAL A 157 -5.32 8.75 -0.35
N SER A 158 -5.41 10.08 -0.31
CA SER A 158 -6.67 10.82 -0.50
C SER A 158 -7.32 10.45 -1.83
N ARG A 159 -6.50 10.31 -2.87
CA ARG A 159 -6.95 9.97 -4.22
C ARG A 159 -7.31 8.51 -4.38
N ALA A 160 -6.64 7.62 -3.66
CA ALA A 160 -6.99 6.20 -3.63
C ALA A 160 -8.25 5.91 -2.78
N ALA A 161 -8.81 6.90 -2.07
CA ALA A 161 -9.90 6.71 -1.10
C ALA A 161 -9.57 5.63 -0.05
N ARG A 162 -8.32 5.64 0.43
CA ARG A 162 -7.77 4.65 1.39
C ARG A 162 -7.13 5.28 2.62
N GLN A 163 -7.48 6.55 2.92
CA GLN A 163 -6.90 7.28 4.05
C GLN A 163 -7.20 6.63 5.39
N ASP A 164 -8.32 5.92 5.50
CA ASP A 164 -8.67 5.20 6.72
C ASP A 164 -7.55 4.24 7.15
N SER A 165 -6.95 3.48 6.22
CA SER A 165 -5.88 2.51 6.55
C SER A 165 -4.63 3.21 7.06
N SER A 166 -4.15 4.23 6.35
CA SER A 166 -2.95 4.98 6.74
C SER A 166 -3.13 5.70 8.07
N LEU A 167 -4.23 6.43 8.23
CA LEU A 167 -4.49 7.19 9.46
C LEU A 167 -4.72 6.28 10.66
N THR A 168 -5.43 5.16 10.48
CA THR A 168 -5.59 4.18 11.55
C THR A 168 -4.26 3.57 11.94
N PHE A 169 -3.43 3.19 10.97
CA PHE A 169 -2.10 2.65 11.27
C PHE A 169 -1.24 3.66 12.04
N VAL A 170 -1.11 4.90 11.55
CA VAL A 170 -0.31 5.94 12.23
C VAL A 170 -0.86 6.24 13.63
N GLY A 171 -2.20 6.34 13.77
CA GLY A 171 -2.85 6.57 15.05
C GLY A 171 -2.64 5.42 16.05
N SER A 172 -2.89 4.18 15.63
CA SER A 172 -2.71 2.99 16.46
C SER A 172 -1.24 2.75 16.82
N TYR A 173 -0.33 2.86 15.85
CA TYR A 173 1.11 2.69 16.08
C TYR A 173 1.65 3.80 16.99
N GLY A 174 1.26 5.05 16.75
CA GLY A 174 1.59 6.18 17.62
C GLY A 174 1.05 6.02 19.04
N ALA A 175 -0.17 5.53 19.22
CA ALA A 175 -0.73 5.25 20.54
C ALA A 175 0.02 4.15 21.29
N LEU A 176 0.43 3.08 20.59
CA LEU A 176 1.26 2.01 21.17
C LEU A 176 2.64 2.53 21.59
N LEU A 177 3.30 3.33 20.74
CA LEU A 177 4.56 3.97 21.06
C LEU A 177 4.43 4.93 22.26
N PHE A 178 3.37 5.74 22.28
CA PHE A 178 3.10 6.65 23.38
C PHE A 178 2.88 5.91 24.69
N GLY A 179 2.05 4.87 24.69
CA GLY A 179 1.84 4.02 25.87
C GLY A 179 3.13 3.38 26.37
N ARG A 180 3.98 2.89 25.44
CA ARG A 180 5.30 2.34 25.79
C ARG A 180 6.24 3.39 26.38
N VAL A 181 6.27 4.59 25.80
CA VAL A 181 7.10 5.70 26.31
C VAL A 181 6.69 6.07 27.73
N LEU A 182 5.38 6.14 28.00
CA LEU A 182 4.87 6.39 29.35
C LEU A 182 5.22 5.25 30.32
N TRP A 183 4.99 3.99 29.92
CA TRP A 183 5.24 2.83 30.76
C TRP A 183 6.73 2.71 31.14
N LEU A 184 7.62 2.88 30.17
CA LEU A 184 9.07 2.73 30.39
C LEU A 184 9.75 4.03 30.87
N GLY A 185 9.00 5.12 31.09
CA GLY A 185 9.56 6.43 31.47
C GLY A 185 10.56 6.99 30.45
N GLN A 186 10.36 6.71 29.16
CA GLN A 186 11.28 7.13 28.10
C GLN A 186 11.13 8.61 27.74
N ARG A 187 12.16 9.18 27.12
CA ARG A 187 12.09 10.54 26.58
C ARG A 187 11.06 10.59 25.44
N PRO A 188 10.20 11.64 25.37
CA PRO A 188 9.23 11.80 24.28
C PRO A 188 9.88 11.81 22.88
N ALA A 189 11.15 12.21 22.80
CA ALA A 189 11.93 12.16 21.56
C ALA A 189 11.96 10.76 20.93
N VAL A 190 11.92 9.68 21.72
CA VAL A 190 11.88 8.30 21.21
C VAL A 190 10.67 8.11 20.29
N MET A 191 9.47 8.49 20.73
CA MET A 191 8.26 8.40 19.90
C MET A 191 8.42 9.21 18.61
N THR A 192 8.90 10.44 18.71
CA THR A 192 9.12 11.32 17.56
C THR A 192 10.11 10.71 16.55
N HIS A 193 11.21 10.11 17.02
CA HIS A 193 12.18 9.45 16.15
C HIS A 193 11.57 8.26 15.41
N HIS A 194 10.76 7.43 16.07
CA HIS A 194 10.09 6.31 15.40
C HIS A 194 9.07 6.81 14.36
N LEU A 195 8.23 7.79 14.71
CA LEU A 195 7.17 8.27 13.81
C LEU A 195 7.70 9.07 12.61
N LEU A 196 8.82 9.78 12.75
CA LEU A 196 9.46 10.52 11.66
C LEU A 196 10.36 9.66 10.78
N ASN A 197 10.53 8.37 11.09
CA ASN A 197 11.31 7.47 10.23
C ASN A 197 10.62 7.33 8.86
N GLY A 198 11.36 7.65 7.79
CA GLY A 198 10.82 7.59 6.43
C GLY A 198 10.27 6.22 6.04
N SER A 199 10.79 5.12 6.60
CA SER A 199 10.27 3.77 6.35
C SER A 199 8.86 3.57 6.91
N VAL A 200 8.58 4.12 8.09
CA VAL A 200 7.25 4.09 8.71
C VAL A 200 6.27 4.87 7.84
N LEU A 201 6.68 6.03 7.33
CA LEU A 201 5.84 6.87 6.47
C LEU A 201 5.61 6.25 5.08
N ILE A 202 6.66 5.71 4.45
CA ILE A 202 6.54 5.00 3.17
C ILE A 202 5.59 3.80 3.33
N PHE A 203 5.77 3.02 4.39
CA PHE A 203 4.88 1.92 4.72
C PHE A 203 3.42 2.38 4.90
N ALA A 204 3.20 3.39 5.74
CA ALA A 204 1.87 3.89 6.09
C ALA A 204 1.13 4.46 4.87
N PHE A 205 1.82 5.16 3.97
CA PHE A 205 1.17 5.86 2.86
C PHE A 205 1.20 5.11 1.54
N PHE A 206 2.15 4.20 1.31
CA PHE A 206 2.32 3.55 0.00
C PHE A 206 2.16 2.03 0.04
N MET A 207 2.21 1.38 1.20
CA MET A 207 2.11 -0.08 1.29
C MET A 207 0.80 -0.55 1.93
N ILE A 208 0.50 -0.12 3.16
CA ILE A 208 -0.71 -0.57 3.87
C ILE A 208 -2.01 -0.04 3.24
N SER A 209 -1.92 1.07 2.50
CA SER A 209 -3.03 1.74 1.84
C SER A 209 -3.32 1.20 0.43
N ASP A 210 -2.57 0.19 -0.04
CA ASP A 210 -2.80 -0.40 -1.37
C ASP A 210 -4.22 -1.03 -1.42
N PRO A 211 -5.12 -0.51 -2.28
CA PRO A 211 -6.49 -1.00 -2.35
C PRO A 211 -6.60 -2.44 -2.86
N ARG A 212 -5.56 -2.99 -3.51
CA ARG A 212 -5.57 -4.36 -4.01
C ARG A 212 -5.22 -5.40 -2.94
N THR A 213 -4.69 -4.98 -1.81
CA THR A 213 -4.23 -5.84 -0.71
C THR A 213 -4.79 -5.38 0.64
N SER A 214 -5.84 -4.57 0.64
CA SER A 214 -6.53 -4.10 1.84
C SER A 214 -8.03 -4.43 1.77
N PRO A 215 -8.73 -4.50 2.92
CA PRO A 215 -10.16 -4.77 2.94
C PRO A 215 -10.98 -3.68 2.20
N ASP A 216 -12.10 -4.07 1.60
CA ASP A 216 -12.95 -3.13 0.84
C ASP A 216 -13.80 -2.24 1.75
N SER A 217 -14.27 -2.78 2.88
CA SER A 217 -15.06 -2.03 3.84
C SER A 217 -14.20 -1.11 4.69
N ARG A 218 -14.76 0.05 5.10
CA ARG A 218 -14.06 0.97 6.01
C ARG A 218 -13.76 0.32 7.36
N ALA A 219 -14.72 -0.41 7.93
CA ALA A 219 -14.54 -1.14 9.17
C ALA A 219 -13.42 -2.18 9.06
N GLY A 220 -13.41 -2.98 7.99
CA GLY A 220 -12.34 -3.94 7.71
C GLY A 220 -10.97 -3.28 7.60
N ARG A 221 -10.87 -2.13 6.90
CA ARG A 221 -9.61 -1.37 6.81
C ARG A 221 -9.09 -0.89 8.16
N VAL A 222 -9.97 -0.38 9.01
CA VAL A 222 -9.61 0.09 10.37
C VAL A 222 -9.12 -1.07 11.21
N VAL A 223 -9.88 -2.17 11.26
CA VAL A 223 -9.50 -3.37 12.05
C VAL A 223 -8.19 -3.96 11.55
N HIS A 224 -8.02 -4.12 10.23
CA HIS A 224 -6.80 -4.64 9.65
C HIS A 224 -5.59 -3.74 9.93
N ALA A 225 -5.72 -2.42 9.75
CA ALA A 225 -4.61 -1.50 10.01
C ALA A 225 -4.20 -1.44 11.48
N ALA A 226 -5.17 -1.51 12.40
CA ALA A 226 -4.89 -1.59 13.84
C ALA A 226 -4.21 -2.92 14.21
N ALA A 227 -4.64 -4.04 13.63
CA ALA A 227 -4.01 -5.35 13.82
C ALA A 227 -2.57 -5.37 13.30
N VAL A 228 -2.31 -4.78 12.14
CA VAL A 228 -0.95 -4.60 11.58
C VAL A 228 -0.08 -3.77 12.53
N ALA A 229 -0.58 -2.65 13.05
CA ALA A 229 0.15 -1.80 13.99
C ALA A 229 0.50 -2.54 15.29
N MET A 230 -0.45 -3.30 15.84
CA MET A 230 -0.24 -4.12 17.03
C MET A 230 0.79 -5.22 16.78
N LEU A 231 0.66 -5.96 15.68
CA LEU A 231 1.60 -7.01 15.32
C LEU A 231 3.01 -6.45 15.10
N ALA A 232 3.13 -5.30 14.43
CA ALA A 232 4.42 -4.62 14.27
C ALA A 232 5.04 -4.26 15.62
N ALA A 233 4.28 -3.67 16.55
CA ALA A 233 4.78 -3.33 17.87
C ALA A 233 5.22 -4.57 18.67
N VAL A 234 4.48 -5.68 18.57
CA VAL A 234 4.87 -6.96 19.20
C VAL A 234 6.15 -7.51 18.59
N LEU A 235 6.25 -7.54 17.26
CA LEU A 235 7.46 -7.99 16.57
C LEU A 235 8.67 -7.12 16.92
N GLU A 236 8.50 -5.81 16.99
CA GLU A 236 9.59 -4.87 17.29
C GLU A 236 10.03 -4.94 18.76
N PHE A 237 9.09 -4.90 19.71
CA PHE A 237 9.43 -4.69 21.12
C PHE A 237 9.49 -5.97 21.95
N HIS A 238 8.80 -7.03 21.54
CA HIS A 238 8.84 -8.32 22.23
C HIS A 238 9.78 -9.31 21.55
N PHE A 239 9.73 -9.39 20.22
CA PHE A 239 10.58 -10.31 19.45
C PHE A 239 11.85 -9.66 18.90
N TYR A 240 12.06 -8.36 19.12
CA TYR A 240 13.24 -7.61 18.68
C TYR A 240 13.54 -7.75 17.18
N GLN A 241 12.50 -7.90 16.36
CA GLN A 241 12.66 -8.03 14.92
C GLN A 241 13.10 -6.70 14.28
N THR A 242 14.02 -6.79 13.32
CA THR A 242 14.62 -5.63 12.64
C THR A 242 13.68 -4.99 11.62
N ASN A 243 12.77 -5.77 11.02
CA ASN A 243 11.86 -5.30 9.95
C ASN A 243 10.38 -5.53 10.29
N PRO A 244 9.91 -5.05 11.45
CA PRO A 244 8.62 -5.46 12.03
C PRO A 244 7.42 -5.05 11.17
N LEU A 245 7.49 -3.91 10.48
CA LEU A 245 6.42 -3.43 9.60
C LEU A 245 6.17 -4.35 8.41
N MET A 246 7.26 -4.79 7.74
CA MET A 246 7.15 -5.67 6.58
C MET A 246 6.64 -7.04 6.99
N TRP A 247 7.16 -7.59 8.09
CA TRP A 247 6.67 -8.84 8.65
C TRP A 247 5.21 -8.75 9.07
N ALA A 248 4.81 -7.68 9.74
CA ALA A 248 3.43 -7.50 10.18
C ALA A 248 2.46 -7.45 9.01
N LEU A 249 2.77 -6.70 7.95
CA LEU A 249 1.93 -6.65 6.74
C LEU A 249 1.88 -7.99 6.01
N PHE A 250 3.01 -8.69 5.92
CA PHE A 250 3.08 -10.00 5.26
C PHE A 250 2.26 -11.06 6.02
N LEU A 251 2.44 -11.17 7.34
CA LEU A 251 1.78 -12.17 8.18
C LEU A 251 0.28 -11.90 8.35
N SER A 252 -0.14 -10.63 8.33
CA SER A 252 -1.55 -10.25 8.43
C SER A 252 -2.32 -10.33 7.11
N ALA A 253 -1.62 -10.52 5.97
CA ALA A 253 -2.21 -10.51 4.64
C ALA A 253 -3.39 -11.49 4.45
N PRO A 254 -3.37 -12.74 4.98
CA PRO A 254 -4.54 -13.63 4.92
C PRO A 254 -5.77 -13.08 5.65
N GLY A 255 -5.56 -12.26 6.68
CA GLY A 255 -6.63 -11.61 7.45
C GLY A 255 -7.51 -10.69 6.60
N VAL A 256 -6.97 -10.14 5.50
CA VAL A 256 -7.75 -9.32 4.54
C VAL A 256 -8.95 -10.11 4.00
N MET A 257 -8.75 -11.38 3.66
CA MET A 257 -9.82 -12.25 3.15
C MET A 257 -10.91 -12.49 4.20
N VAL A 258 -10.50 -12.67 5.45
CA VAL A 258 -11.39 -12.87 6.59
C VAL A 258 -12.22 -11.61 6.83
N PHE A 259 -11.59 -10.43 6.83
CA PHE A 259 -12.31 -9.17 7.02
C PHE A 259 -13.26 -8.84 5.86
N ASP A 260 -12.91 -9.17 4.61
CA ASP A 260 -13.82 -9.03 3.48
C ASP A 260 -15.00 -10.02 3.52
N ALA A 261 -14.83 -11.17 4.19
CA ALA A 261 -15.92 -12.11 4.44
C ALA A 261 -16.86 -11.61 5.55
N ILE A 262 -16.30 -11.07 6.65
CA ILE A 262 -17.06 -10.56 7.80
C ILE A 262 -17.76 -9.23 7.48
N PHE A 263 -17.11 -8.35 6.72
CA PHE A 263 -17.60 -7.03 6.35
C PHE A 263 -17.71 -6.87 4.82
N PRO A 264 -18.70 -7.51 4.16
CA PRO A 264 -18.85 -7.46 2.72
C PRO A 264 -19.03 -6.02 2.21
N PHE A 265 -18.28 -5.65 1.17
CA PHE A 265 -18.40 -4.36 0.50
C PHE A 265 -18.05 -4.53 -0.98
N ALA A 266 -18.51 -3.58 -1.82
CA ALA A 266 -18.20 -3.61 -3.25
C ALA A 266 -16.69 -3.48 -3.49
N GLN A 267 -16.17 -4.29 -4.42
CA GLN A 267 -14.74 -4.32 -4.69
C GLN A 267 -14.22 -2.97 -5.21
N PHE A 268 -13.00 -2.61 -4.79
CA PHE A 268 -12.35 -1.42 -5.32
C PHE A 268 -12.05 -1.53 -6.81
N ASN A 269 -12.44 -0.49 -7.56
CA ASN A 269 -12.12 -0.35 -8.97
C ASN A 269 -11.46 1.01 -9.24
N TRP A 270 -10.36 0.99 -10.01
CA TRP A 270 -9.65 2.19 -10.45
C TRP A 270 -10.41 3.00 -11.51
N ARG A 271 -11.50 2.45 -12.08
CA ARG A 271 -12.26 3.14 -13.15
C ARG A 271 -12.92 4.42 -12.64
N VAL A 272 -12.56 5.53 -13.27
CA VAL A 272 -13.31 6.79 -13.20
C VAL A 272 -14.66 6.59 -13.87
N LYS A 273 -15.70 7.14 -13.26
CA LYS A 273 -17.08 7.11 -13.76
C LYS A 273 -17.12 7.75 -15.16
N GLY A 274 -17.18 6.95 -16.24
CA GLY A 274 -17.28 7.46 -17.62
C GLY A 274 -16.74 6.57 -18.74
N GLU A 275 -15.82 5.65 -18.48
CA GLU A 275 -15.22 4.83 -19.56
C GLU A 275 -15.98 3.49 -19.74
N ARG A 276 -16.83 3.44 -20.78
CA ARG A 276 -17.36 2.20 -21.35
C ARG A 276 -16.28 1.60 -22.26
N HIS A 277 -15.55 0.62 -21.75
CA HIS A 277 -14.89 -0.37 -22.59
C HIS A 277 -15.67 -1.68 -22.47
N GLU A 278 -16.20 -2.13 -23.60
CA GLU A 278 -16.63 -3.50 -23.83
C GLU A 278 -15.41 -4.40 -23.67
N VAL A 279 -15.37 -5.22 -22.62
CA VAL A 279 -14.33 -6.22 -22.40
C VAL A 279 -15.04 -7.55 -22.23
N GLY A 280 -14.58 -8.54 -22.98
CA GLY A 280 -15.11 -9.90 -23.04
C GLY A 280 -15.42 -10.50 -21.67
N ILE A 281 -16.51 -11.24 -21.62
CA ILE A 281 -17.11 -11.83 -20.43
C ILE A 281 -16.24 -13.00 -19.97
N ASN A 282 -15.63 -12.87 -18.80
CA ASN A 282 -15.02 -14.00 -18.08
C ASN A 282 -16.10 -14.58 -17.14
N PRO A 283 -16.37 -15.91 -17.10
CA PRO A 283 -17.42 -16.48 -16.25
C PRO A 283 -17.32 -16.14 -14.76
N ASP A 284 -16.10 -16.02 -14.22
CA ASP A 284 -15.87 -15.59 -12.83
C ASP A 284 -16.34 -14.14 -12.56
N ASP A 285 -16.43 -13.30 -13.59
CA ASP A 285 -16.91 -11.93 -13.46
C ASP A 285 -18.41 -11.85 -13.20
N GLU A 286 -19.21 -12.83 -13.61
CA GLU A 286 -20.68 -12.69 -13.55
C GLU A 286 -21.23 -12.88 -12.14
N HIS A 287 -20.72 -13.87 -11.42
CA HIS A 287 -21.10 -14.17 -10.04
C HIS A 287 -20.67 -13.03 -9.08
N ASP A 288 -19.43 -12.56 -9.21
CA ASP A 288 -18.93 -11.44 -8.39
C ASP A 288 -19.62 -10.12 -8.73
N ARG A 289 -19.92 -9.84 -10.02
CA ARG A 289 -20.71 -8.66 -10.41
C ARG A 289 -22.16 -8.75 -9.93
N ALA A 290 -22.77 -9.94 -9.92
CA ALA A 290 -24.12 -10.12 -9.36
C ALA A 290 -24.13 -9.81 -7.86
N ARG A 291 -23.13 -10.30 -7.13
CA ARG A 291 -22.95 -9.99 -5.70
C ARG A 291 -22.72 -8.50 -5.45
N ASP A 292 -21.83 -7.86 -6.20
CA ASP A 292 -21.57 -6.42 -6.06
C ASP A 292 -22.79 -5.56 -6.40
N ARG A 293 -23.56 -5.94 -7.43
CA ARG A 293 -24.84 -5.29 -7.76
C ARG A 293 -25.85 -5.41 -6.63
N ASN A 294 -25.93 -6.58 -5.99
CA ASN A 294 -26.83 -6.81 -4.86
C ASN A 294 -26.40 -6.03 -3.60
N LEU A 295 -25.10 -5.97 -3.30
CA LEU A 295 -24.56 -5.15 -2.21
C LEU A 295 -24.80 -3.65 -2.45
N ALA A 296 -24.57 -3.17 -3.67
CA ALA A 296 -24.84 -1.78 -4.05
C ALA A 296 -26.33 -1.42 -3.93
N ARG A 297 -27.24 -2.32 -4.34
CA ARG A 297 -28.69 -2.16 -4.15
C ARG A 297 -29.07 -2.08 -2.67
N SER A 298 -28.54 -2.99 -1.85
CA SER A 298 -28.81 -3.02 -0.40
C SER A 298 -28.31 -1.75 0.32
N ALA A 299 -27.11 -1.27 -0.03
CA ALA A 299 -26.58 -0.02 0.51
C ALA A 299 -27.44 1.19 0.13
N ASN A 300 -27.88 1.26 -1.13
CA ASN A 300 -28.73 2.36 -1.61
C ASN A 300 -30.13 2.34 -0.96
N GLN A 301 -30.64 1.15 -0.64
CA GLN A 301 -31.91 0.97 0.04
C GLN A 301 -31.81 1.40 1.52
N ARG A 302 -30.72 1.04 2.22
CA ARG A 302 -30.43 1.53 3.59
C ARG A 302 -30.30 3.05 3.64
N ASP A 303 -29.56 3.65 2.71
CA ASP A 303 -29.42 5.11 2.61
C ASP A 303 -30.73 5.83 2.26
N ARG A 304 -31.67 5.15 1.57
CA ARG A 304 -32.99 5.69 1.25
C ARG A 304 -33.90 5.65 2.48
N VAL A 305 -33.88 4.56 3.24
CA VAL A 305 -34.62 4.42 4.50
C VAL A 305 -34.12 5.42 5.56
N LEU A 306 -32.81 5.55 5.74
CA LEU A 306 -32.22 6.53 6.67
C LEU A 306 -32.54 7.98 6.29
N ARG A 307 -32.71 8.28 4.99
CA ARG A 307 -33.14 9.60 4.52
C ARG A 307 -34.63 9.87 4.75
N LEU A 308 -35.47 8.83 4.73
CA LEU A 308 -36.89 8.95 5.04
C LEU A 308 -37.09 9.18 6.55
N LEU A 309 -36.39 8.40 7.39
CA LEU A 309 -36.44 8.55 8.85
C LEU A 309 -35.92 9.91 9.34
N ARG A 310 -35.01 10.56 8.59
CA ARG A 310 -34.49 11.89 8.90
C ARG A 310 -35.35 13.04 8.34
N ARG A 311 -36.37 12.74 7.55
CA ARG A 311 -37.36 13.72 7.05
C ARG A 311 -38.63 13.78 7.90
N GLU A 312 -38.84 12.79 8.77
CA GLU A 312 -39.99 12.70 9.68
C GLU A 312 -39.65 13.10 11.13
N SER A 313 -38.46 13.68 11.35
CA SER A 313 -37.99 14.29 12.62
C SER A 313 -37.73 15.78 12.43
#